data_AF-A0A7Z8QP50-F1
#
_entry.id   AF-A0A7Z8QP50-F1
#
_cell.length_a   1.000
_cell.length_b   1.000
_cell.length_c   1.000
_cell.angle_alpha   90.00
_cell.angle_beta   90.00
_cell.angle_gamma   90.00
#
_symmetry.space_group_name_H-M   'P 1'
#
loop_
_entity.id
_entity.type
_entity.pdbx_description
1 polymer ?
#
loop_
_entity_poly.entity_id
_entity_poly.type
_entity_poly.pdbx_seq_one_letter_code
_entity_poly.pdbx_strand_id
1 'polypeptide(L)'
;MSLSGAQDKMTVFIDANGAILIPLGSAPSTHIIKPSVNHRLDIPHTAINEVLIMRLAKEIKLNVAETRYDSDLCAAVITRYDREIDKQGNIKRLHQNDLCQALGIPSSKKYEAEGGPSLVDCFAAVLKQSSQPAKDKKRLIEWVIFNTGV
;
A
#
# COMPACT_ATOMS: atom_id res chain seq x y z
N MET A 1 -16.20 -5.37 -3.74
CA MET A 1 -14.76 -5.01 -3.84
C MET A 1 -14.02 -5.72 -2.71
N SER A 2 -12.92 -6.41 -2.98
CA SER A 2 -12.07 -6.99 -1.92
C SER A 2 -10.68 -6.35 -1.97
N LEU A 3 -10.17 -5.97 -0.81
CA LEU A 3 -8.80 -5.47 -0.62
C LEU A 3 -8.23 -6.20 0.60
N SER A 4 -7.01 -6.70 0.50
CA SER A 4 -6.38 -7.49 1.56
C SER A 4 -5.94 -6.62 2.75
N GLY A 5 -5.76 -7.27 3.90
CA GLY A 5 -5.25 -6.68 5.15
C GLY A 5 -6.28 -6.65 6.28
N ALA A 6 -5.79 -6.63 7.52
CA ALA A 6 -6.61 -6.82 8.72
C ALA A 6 -7.31 -5.54 9.23
N GLN A 7 -6.82 -4.36 8.86
CA GLN A 7 -7.42 -3.09 9.22
C GLN A 7 -8.61 -2.77 8.31
N ASP A 8 -9.66 -2.17 8.88
CA ASP A 8 -10.79 -1.62 8.14
C ASP A 8 -10.31 -0.64 7.07
N LYS A 9 -10.84 -0.81 5.86
CA LYS A 9 -10.50 0.04 4.72
C LYS A 9 -11.62 0.05 3.70
N MET A 10 -11.71 1.16 3.00
CA MET A 10 -12.64 1.35 1.89
C MET A 10 -11.88 1.82 0.65
N THR A 11 -12.31 1.37 -0.51
CA THR A 11 -11.79 1.85 -1.80
C THR A 11 -12.78 2.81 -2.43
N VAL A 12 -12.31 4.00 -2.81
CA VAL A 12 -13.14 5.08 -3.35
C VAL A 12 -12.54 5.65 -4.63
N PHE A 13 -13.35 6.38 -5.38
CA PHE A 13 -12.86 7.31 -6.40
C PHE A 13 -12.86 8.72 -5.79
N ILE A 14 -11.81 9.49 -6.03
CA ILE A 14 -11.76 10.91 -5.67
C ILE A 14 -11.55 11.67 -6.98
N ASP A 15 -12.48 12.59 -7.28
CA ASP A 15 -12.43 13.38 -8.51
C ASP A 15 -11.45 14.57 -8.42
N ALA A 16 -11.33 15.33 -9.51
CA ALA A 16 -10.43 16.48 -9.57
C ALA A 16 -10.80 17.62 -8.60
N ASN A 17 -12.05 17.66 -8.13
CA ASN A 17 -12.54 18.64 -7.15
C ASN A 17 -12.38 18.15 -5.71
N GLY A 18 -11.88 16.92 -5.51
CA GLY A 18 -11.72 16.31 -4.19
C GLY A 18 -12.97 15.60 -3.68
N ALA A 19 -14.04 15.47 -4.47
CA ALA A 19 -15.25 14.79 -4.05
C ALA A 19 -15.02 13.28 -3.94
N ILE A 20 -15.44 12.70 -2.82
CA ILE A 20 -15.33 11.26 -2.54
C ILE A 20 -16.57 10.56 -3.10
N LEU A 21 -16.34 9.63 -4.03
CA LEU A 21 -17.38 8.90 -4.75
C LEU A 21 -17.20 7.40 -4.55
N ILE A 22 -18.31 6.68 -4.41
CA ILE A 22 -18.32 5.22 -4.28
C ILE A 22 -18.40 4.60 -5.69
N PRO A 23 -17.37 3.86 -6.15
CA PRO A 23 -17.42 3.20 -7.44
C PRO A 23 -18.51 2.11 -7.47
N LEU A 24 -19.32 2.11 -8.53
CA LEU A 24 -20.38 1.11 -8.75
C LEU A 24 -19.99 0.13 -9.85
N GLY A 25 -20.44 -1.13 -9.72
CA GLY A 25 -20.17 -2.18 -10.70
C GLY A 25 -18.67 -2.39 -10.95
N SER A 26 -18.25 -2.21 -12.21
CA SER A 26 -16.85 -2.35 -12.63
C SER A 26 -16.06 -1.03 -12.64
N ALA A 27 -16.64 0.07 -12.14
CA ALA A 27 -15.93 1.35 -12.03
C ALA A 27 -14.70 1.21 -11.11
N PRO A 28 -13.52 1.72 -11.51
CA PRO A 28 -12.32 1.61 -10.70
C PRO A 28 -12.27 2.64 -9.56
N SER A 29 -11.90 2.19 -8.37
CA SER A 29 -11.42 3.08 -7.29
C SER A 29 -10.04 3.63 -7.62
N THR A 30 -9.73 4.85 -7.18
CA THR A 30 -8.40 5.48 -7.26
C THR A 30 -7.71 5.65 -5.92
N HIS A 31 -8.45 5.54 -4.80
CA HIS A 31 -7.90 5.74 -3.46
C HIS A 31 -8.34 4.62 -2.51
N ILE A 32 -7.56 4.45 -1.46
CA ILE A 32 -7.88 3.62 -0.29
C ILE A 32 -8.01 4.58 0.90
N ILE A 33 -9.11 4.50 1.63
CA ILE A 33 -9.34 5.19 2.90
C ILE A 33 -9.14 4.18 4.02
N LYS A 34 -8.27 4.50 4.98
CA LYS A 34 -8.00 3.71 6.19
C LYS A 34 -8.30 4.54 7.43
N PRO A 35 -9.47 4.34 8.06
CA PRO A 35 -9.80 5.01 9.32
C PRO A 35 -8.82 4.63 10.43
N SER A 36 -8.73 5.51 11.44
CA SER A 36 -8.02 5.16 12.68
C SER A 36 -8.64 3.91 13.32
N VAL A 37 -7.78 3.04 13.84
CA VAL A 37 -8.22 1.81 14.53
C VAL A 37 -8.76 2.20 15.89
N ASN A 38 -10.08 2.24 16.03
CA ASN A 38 -10.72 2.68 17.28
C ASN A 38 -10.94 1.55 18.29
N HIS A 39 -10.81 0.27 17.87
CA HIS A 39 -11.01 -0.89 18.75
C HIS A 39 -9.73 -1.37 19.45
N ARG A 40 -8.57 -0.77 19.15
CA ARG A 40 -7.25 -1.09 19.73
C ARG A 40 -6.71 0.13 20.47
N LEU A 41 -7.14 0.30 21.73
CA LEU A 41 -6.77 1.46 22.55
C LEU A 41 -5.26 1.51 22.86
N ASP A 42 -4.55 0.39 22.75
CA ASP A 42 -3.10 0.29 22.89
C ASP A 42 -2.33 0.94 21.74
N ILE A 43 -2.97 1.18 20.58
CA ILE A 43 -2.35 1.81 19.41
C ILE A 43 -3.25 2.95 18.89
N PRO A 44 -3.27 4.11 19.57
CA PRO A 44 -4.07 5.24 19.14
C PRO A 44 -3.50 5.89 17.87
N HIS A 45 -4.33 6.70 17.21
CA HIS A 45 -3.93 7.57 16.09
C HIS A 45 -3.26 6.87 14.89
N THR A 46 -3.66 5.63 14.58
CA THR A 46 -3.04 4.83 13.51
C THR A 46 -3.05 5.52 12.15
N ALA A 47 -4.09 6.29 11.82
CA ALA A 47 -4.17 7.01 10.56
C ALA A 47 -3.12 8.13 10.45
N ILE A 48 -2.92 8.90 11.53
CA ILE A 48 -1.90 9.96 11.58
C ILE A 48 -0.51 9.32 11.50
N ASN A 49 -0.28 8.25 12.27
CA ASN A 49 0.98 7.53 12.25
C ASN A 49 1.34 7.03 10.84
N GLU A 50 0.37 6.42 10.15
CA GLU A 50 0.58 5.94 8.78
C GLU A 50 0.94 7.09 7.81
N VAL A 51 0.22 8.21 7.87
CA VAL A 51 0.53 9.37 7.02
C VAL A 51 1.89 9.98 7.35
N LEU A 52 2.26 10.04 8.63
CA LEU A 52 3.54 10.58 9.09
C LEU A 52 4.72 9.75 8.55
N ILE A 53 4.68 8.44 8.73
CA ILE A 53 5.74 7.52 8.29
C ILE A 53 5.85 7.55 6.76
N MET A 54 4.72 7.56 6.05
CA MET A 54 4.71 7.62 4.59
C MET A 54 5.26 8.95 4.05
N ARG A 55 4.97 10.07 4.72
CA ARG A 55 5.58 11.37 4.39
C ARG A 55 7.08 11.37 4.65
N LEU A 56 7.52 10.84 5.79
CA LEU A 56 8.95 10.70 6.09
C LEU A 56 9.66 9.89 5.01
N ALA A 57 9.11 8.73 4.63
CA ALA A 57 9.63 7.89 3.55
C ALA A 57 9.75 8.65 2.22
N LYS A 58 8.74 9.46 1.88
CA LYS A 58 8.75 10.33 0.69
C LYS A 58 9.85 11.38 0.76
N GLU A 59 10.03 12.05 1.89
CA GLU A 59 11.06 13.09 2.08
C GLU A 59 12.49 12.54 1.94
N ILE A 60 12.73 11.31 2.40
CA ILE A 60 14.01 10.61 2.18
C ILE A 60 14.10 9.92 0.82
N LYS A 61 13.17 10.19 -0.10
CA LYS A 61 13.15 9.76 -1.51
C LYS A 61 12.91 8.27 -1.73
N LEU A 62 12.24 7.58 -0.79
CA LEU A 62 11.72 6.24 -1.05
C LEU A 62 10.53 6.30 -2.02
N ASN A 63 10.39 5.25 -2.84
CA ASN A 63 9.27 5.13 -3.76
C ASN A 63 8.03 4.60 -3.01
N VAL A 64 7.25 5.52 -2.46
CA VAL A 64 6.06 5.21 -1.66
C VAL A 64 4.78 5.80 -2.29
N ALA A 65 3.63 5.22 -1.93
CA ALA A 65 2.34 5.75 -2.34
C ALA A 65 2.12 7.16 -1.75
N GLU A 66 1.38 8.00 -2.47
CA GLU A 66 1.00 9.30 -1.93
C GLU A 66 -0.08 9.14 -0.86
N THR A 67 0.13 9.83 0.27
CA THR A 67 -0.78 9.76 1.42
C THR A 67 -1.08 11.15 1.96
N ARG A 68 -2.32 11.36 2.38
CA ARG A 68 -2.74 12.51 3.19
C ARG A 68 -3.61 12.06 4.34
N TYR A 69 -3.61 12.86 5.41
CA TYR A 69 -4.57 12.70 6.50
C TYR A 69 -5.79 13.55 6.18
N ASP A 70 -6.97 12.96 6.37
CA ASP A 70 -8.25 13.63 6.27
C ASP A 70 -8.84 13.73 7.69
N SER A 71 -8.95 14.96 8.20
CA SER A 71 -9.39 15.22 9.57
C SER A 71 -10.86 14.93 9.78
N ASP A 72 -11.69 15.19 8.76
CA ASP A 72 -13.14 15.02 8.85
C ASP A 72 -13.49 13.53 8.89
N LEU A 73 -12.71 12.70 8.18
CA LEU A 73 -12.84 11.25 8.20
C LEU A 73 -12.04 10.57 9.31
N CYS A 74 -11.14 11.29 9.99
CA CYS A 74 -10.13 10.74 10.89
C CYS A 74 -9.38 9.53 10.26
N ALA A 75 -8.96 9.69 9.00
CA ALA A 75 -8.48 8.60 8.17
C ALA A 75 -7.23 8.96 7.35
N ALA A 76 -6.42 7.95 7.05
CA ALA A 76 -5.39 8.04 6.03
C ALA A 76 -6.04 7.82 4.66
N VAL A 77 -5.79 8.72 3.72
CA VAL A 77 -6.21 8.61 2.32
C VAL A 77 -4.97 8.34 1.48
N ILE A 78 -4.95 7.18 0.84
CA ILE A 78 -3.82 6.66 0.07
C ILE A 78 -4.19 6.59 -1.41
N THR A 79 -3.40 7.24 -2.26
CA THR A 79 -3.52 7.12 -3.72
C THR A 79 -3.06 5.73 -4.15
N ARG A 80 -3.90 5.04 -4.92
CA ARG A 80 -3.58 3.69 -5.41
C ARG A 80 -2.54 3.74 -6.52
N TYR A 81 -1.41 3.07 -6.30
CA TYR A 81 -0.33 2.94 -7.28
C TYR A 81 -0.55 1.79 -8.28
N ASP A 82 -1.64 1.02 -8.15
CA ASP A 82 -2.10 0.04 -9.14
C ASP A 82 -3.16 0.62 -10.09
N ARG A 83 -3.20 1.95 -10.20
CA ARG A 83 -4.07 2.71 -11.10
C ARG A 83 -3.24 3.70 -11.88
N GLU A 84 -3.48 3.76 -13.18
CA GLU A 84 -2.97 4.81 -14.06
C GLU A 84 -4.15 5.61 -14.62
N ILE A 85 -4.02 6.94 -14.62
CA ILE A 85 -4.98 7.83 -15.24
C ILE A 85 -4.33 8.38 -16.52
N ASP A 86 -4.96 8.14 -17.67
CA ASP A 86 -4.46 8.67 -18.94
C ASP A 86 -4.80 10.17 -19.11
N LYS A 87 -4.32 10.79 -20.20
CA LYS A 87 -4.55 12.21 -20.48
C LYS A 87 -6.03 12.55 -20.72
N GLN A 88 -6.85 11.55 -21.02
CA GLN A 88 -8.27 11.67 -21.26
C GLN A 88 -9.10 11.41 -19.98
N GLY A 89 -8.45 11.10 -18.86
CA GLY A 89 -9.09 10.79 -17.59
C GLY A 89 -9.55 9.34 -17.44
N ASN A 90 -9.23 8.45 -18.37
CA ASN A 90 -9.56 7.03 -18.23
C ASN A 90 -8.64 6.37 -17.22
N ILE A 91 -9.22 5.53 -16.37
CA ILE A 91 -8.50 4.84 -15.31
C ILE A 91 -8.20 3.40 -15.73
N LYS A 92 -6.92 3.09 -15.94
CA LYS A 92 -6.42 1.75 -16.22
C LYS A 92 -6.03 1.05 -14.92
N ARG A 93 -6.39 -0.24 -14.81
CA ARG A 93 -5.91 -1.12 -13.72
C ARG A 93 -4.56 -1.70 -14.09
N LEU A 94 -3.59 -1.62 -13.19
CA LEU A 94 -2.32 -2.32 -13.29
C LEU A 94 -2.41 -3.60 -12.48
N HIS A 95 -2.08 -4.74 -13.09
CA HIS A 95 -2.03 -6.01 -12.36
C HIS A 95 -0.89 -5.99 -11.35
N GLN A 96 -1.19 -6.39 -10.12
CA GLN A 96 -0.22 -6.49 -9.03
C GLN A 96 -0.48 -7.72 -8.18
N ASN A 97 0.60 -8.29 -7.68
CA ASN A 97 0.58 -9.37 -6.70
C ASN A 97 1.46 -8.95 -5.50
N ASP A 98 1.09 -9.37 -4.30
CA ASP A 98 2.00 -9.34 -3.16
C ASP A 98 3.00 -10.52 -3.21
N LEU A 99 3.98 -10.52 -2.30
CA LEU A 99 5.01 -11.57 -2.25
C LEU A 99 4.46 -12.94 -1.87
N CYS A 100 3.40 -13.02 -1.06
CA CYS A 100 2.76 -14.29 -0.74
C CYS A 100 2.14 -14.90 -2.00
N GLN A 101 1.38 -14.10 -2.77
CA GLN A 101 0.80 -14.52 -4.04
C GLN A 101 1.87 -14.89 -5.07
N ALA A 102 2.93 -14.09 -5.20
CA ALA A 102 4.02 -14.36 -6.14
C ALA A 102 4.79 -15.65 -5.82
N LEU A 103 4.83 -16.05 -4.54
CA LEU A 103 5.48 -17.26 -4.05
C LEU A 103 4.52 -18.45 -3.88
N GLY A 104 3.22 -18.27 -4.13
CA GLY A 104 2.20 -19.30 -3.88
C GLY A 104 1.98 -19.63 -2.40
N ILE A 105 2.32 -18.69 -1.50
CA ILE A 105 2.18 -18.83 -0.05
C ILE A 105 0.79 -18.34 0.39
N PRO A 106 0.06 -19.10 1.22
CA PRO A 106 -1.25 -18.67 1.72
C PRO A 106 -1.10 -17.46 2.64
N SER A 107 -2.10 -16.57 2.63
CA SER A 107 -2.09 -15.34 3.45
C SER A 107 -1.97 -15.57 4.96
N SER A 108 -2.33 -16.77 5.45
CA SER A 108 -2.17 -17.20 6.84
C SER A 108 -0.72 -17.48 7.25
N LYS A 109 0.21 -17.59 6.30
CA LYS A 109 1.64 -17.79 6.52
C LYS A 109 2.45 -16.61 5.99
N LYS A 110 1.96 -15.39 6.20
CA LYS A 110 2.65 -14.19 5.72
C LYS A 110 3.86 -13.82 6.57
N TYR A 111 3.93 -14.28 7.82
CA TYR A 111 5.04 -14.01 8.74
C TYR A 111 6.05 -15.15 8.72
N GLU A 112 7.35 -14.81 8.63
CA GLU A 112 8.45 -15.78 8.69
C GLU A 112 8.38 -16.67 9.94
N ALA A 113 8.07 -16.07 11.10
CA ALA A 113 7.90 -16.80 12.37
C ALA A 113 6.78 -17.86 12.34
N GLU A 114 5.83 -17.74 11.41
CA GLU A 114 4.72 -18.69 11.21
C GLU A 114 4.98 -19.64 10.02
N GLY A 115 6.23 -19.71 9.54
CA GLY A 115 6.63 -20.50 8.37
C GLY A 115 6.32 -19.82 7.04
N GLY A 116 6.22 -18.49 7.04
CA GLY A 116 6.16 -17.65 5.84
C GLY A 116 7.52 -17.41 5.19
N PRO A 117 7.57 -16.60 4.12
CA PRO A 117 8.81 -16.36 3.40
C PRO A 117 9.79 -15.54 4.24
N SER A 118 11.05 -15.96 4.26
CA SER A 118 12.13 -15.16 4.83
C SER A 118 12.43 -13.94 3.97
N LEU A 119 13.21 -13.00 4.51
CA LEU A 119 13.71 -11.88 3.72
C LEU A 119 14.53 -12.37 2.51
N VAL A 120 15.31 -13.44 2.67
CA VAL A 120 16.12 -14.03 1.59
C VAL A 120 15.23 -14.56 0.46
N ASP A 121 14.13 -15.24 0.80
CA ASP A 121 13.15 -15.73 -0.18
C ASP A 121 12.52 -14.57 -0.94
N CYS A 122 12.17 -13.49 -0.23
CA CYS A 122 11.60 -12.29 -0.83
C CYS A 122 12.58 -11.62 -1.81
N PHE A 123 13.86 -11.49 -1.44
CA PHE A 123 14.90 -10.98 -2.35
C PHE A 123 15.05 -11.86 -3.59
N ALA A 124 15.13 -13.18 -3.41
CA ALA A 124 15.25 -14.12 -4.53
C ALA A 124 14.06 -14.00 -5.49
N ALA A 125 12.84 -13.90 -4.97
CA ALA A 125 11.62 -13.73 -5.76
C ALA A 125 11.64 -12.45 -6.60
N VAL A 126 11.97 -11.31 -5.97
CA VAL A 126 12.04 -10.01 -6.64
C VAL A 126 13.11 -10.03 -7.73
N LEU A 127 14.31 -10.53 -7.44
CA LEU A 127 15.41 -10.55 -8.41
C LEU A 127 15.12 -11.46 -9.61
N LYS A 128 14.39 -12.56 -9.40
CA LYS A 128 14.02 -13.50 -10.46
C LYS A 128 12.95 -12.93 -11.41
N GLN A 129 12.03 -12.10 -10.90
CA GLN A 129 10.86 -11.62 -11.65
C GLN A 129 10.98 -10.17 -12.11
N SER A 130 11.90 -9.39 -11.54
CA SER A 130 12.08 -7.98 -11.87
C SER A 130 12.66 -7.77 -13.27
N SER A 131 12.12 -6.78 -13.99
CA SER A 131 12.70 -6.27 -15.23
C SER A 131 13.90 -5.33 -15.00
N GLN A 132 14.13 -4.88 -13.76
CA GLN A 132 15.27 -4.04 -13.36
C GLN A 132 15.90 -4.55 -12.04
N PRO A 133 16.48 -5.76 -12.00
CA PRO A 133 16.86 -6.42 -10.75
C PRO A 133 17.81 -5.61 -9.86
N ALA A 134 18.81 -4.93 -10.43
CA ALA A 134 19.75 -4.12 -9.67
C ALA A 134 19.06 -2.93 -8.96
N LYS A 135 18.12 -2.27 -9.65
CA LYS A 135 17.37 -1.13 -9.10
C LYS A 135 16.40 -1.58 -8.03
N ASP A 136 15.70 -2.68 -8.26
CA ASP A 136 14.71 -3.18 -7.30
C ASP A 136 15.37 -3.84 -6.08
N LYS A 137 16.57 -4.42 -6.24
CA LYS A 137 17.41 -4.83 -5.10
C LYS A 137 17.72 -3.66 -4.19
N LYS A 138 18.20 -2.55 -4.76
CA LYS A 138 18.53 -1.33 -4.02
C LYS A 138 17.30 -0.81 -3.27
N ARG A 139 16.15 -0.71 -3.96
CA ARG A 139 14.88 -0.29 -3.36
C ARG A 139 14.44 -1.17 -2.20
N LEU A 140 14.58 -2.50 -2.33
CA LEU A 140 14.19 -3.42 -1.26
C LEU A 140 15.12 -3.30 -0.05
N ILE A 141 16.43 -3.11 -0.26
CA ILE A 141 17.39 -2.84 0.83
C ILE A 141 17.05 -1.53 1.54
N GLU A 142 16.82 -0.45 0.78
CA GLU A 142 16.44 0.86 1.33
C GLU A 142 15.14 0.77 2.15
N TRP A 143 14.16 0.00 1.66
CA TRP A 143 12.91 -0.25 2.36
C TRP A 143 13.12 -1.02 3.68
N VAL A 144 13.95 -2.07 3.69
CA VAL A 144 14.26 -2.82 4.92
C VAL A 144 14.95 -1.92 5.95
N ILE A 145 15.97 -1.17 5.54
CA ILE A 145 16.71 -0.27 6.44
C ILE A 145 15.76 0.77 7.05
N PHE A 146 14.89 1.37 6.24
CA PHE A 146 13.90 2.32 6.73
C PHE A 146 13.01 1.73 7.82
N ASN A 147 12.45 0.54 7.61
CA ASN A 147 11.58 -0.12 8.59
C ASN A 147 12.28 -0.53 9.88
N THR A 148 13.61 -0.66 9.90
CA THR A 148 14.36 -0.92 11.14
C THR A 148 14.61 0.34 11.97
N GLY A 149 14.46 1.53 11.38
CA GLY A 149 14.80 2.81 12.00
C GLY A 149 13.62 3.69 12.37
N VAL A 150 12.38 3.28 12.08
CA VAL A 150 11.14 4.01 12.39
C VAL A 150 10.24 3.25 13.33
#